data_AF-A0A1F4VBN0-F1
#
_entry.id   AF-A0A1F4VBN0-F1
#
_cell.length_a   1.000
_cell.length_b   1.000
_cell.length_c   1.000
_cell.angle_alpha   90.00
_cell.angle_beta   90.00
_cell.angle_gamma   90.00
#
_symmetry.space_group_name_H-M   'P 1'
#
loop_
_entity.id
_entity.type
_entity.pdbx_description
1 polymer ?
#
loop_
_entity_poly.entity_id
_entity_poly.type
_entity_poly.pdbx_seq_one_letter_code
_entity_poly.pdbx_strand_id
1 'polypeptide(L)'
;MNHLFDLLEKILGSESPSVELEIPEENFNLLAVRILREKAKQEHKNLTLKPTGPRGKRLLANAGEEVLATPAKVSLGGVGRFIKVPLILLGLLLALGGGAYALLYWLPQATVTLTLSPIPLVKEIAVVASTEATSIEVAAGTVPATLRTVEQTGEKSTPATGTATVGEKAKGTVTFNSTVANNCAQGTKVKEDSSGLTFLTDSSFSISASETKDISVTAEKIGSDYNLASGRHFAITSGCDNNIAMEGDNSAAFTGGSSQQVTVVAATDQNKLLEDLEKELIEAAKEKILSGAGVDEVIVDTAIKNEVIEKIYSHDVGEQAENVTLTLKIKLTTITYKGSDIQELVAQAMAELVPPGFILFPGETIIDPLDPQLSEKTLSFQAKITAQVIPDLDQEAIRNDLSGRNLESAEQYLASLSDITAYKLEIWPNLPEPLRRVPANKDRIKIILETKED
;
A
#
# COMPACT_ATOMS: atom_id res chain seq x y z
N MET A 1 -42.67 -89.33 10.01
CA MET A 1 -41.71 -90.07 9.16
C MET A 1 -42.29 -91.34 8.51
N ASN A 2 -43.48 -91.82 8.92
CA ASN A 2 -44.01 -93.11 8.44
C ASN A 2 -44.66 -93.11 7.03
N HIS A 3 -44.94 -91.95 6.42
CA HIS A 3 -45.67 -91.91 5.14
C HIS A 3 -44.80 -92.03 3.88
N LEU A 4 -43.48 -91.77 3.96
CA LEU A 4 -42.59 -91.86 2.78
C LEU A 4 -42.31 -93.33 2.40
N PHE A 5 -42.04 -94.17 3.39
CA PHE A 5 -41.75 -95.59 3.19
C PHE A 5 -42.95 -96.34 2.59
N ASP A 6 -44.15 -96.03 3.07
CA ASP A 6 -45.41 -96.62 2.61
C ASP A 6 -45.70 -96.27 1.12
N LEU A 7 -45.29 -95.07 0.69
CA LEU A 7 -45.39 -94.64 -0.72
C LEU A 7 -44.30 -95.26 -1.61
N LEU A 8 -43.11 -95.52 -1.07
CA LEU A 8 -42.03 -96.22 -1.79
C LEU A 8 -42.37 -97.71 -1.99
N GLU A 9 -42.99 -98.36 -1.00
CA GLU A 9 -43.41 -99.76 -1.10
C GLU A 9 -44.50 -99.95 -2.16
N LYS A 10 -45.42 -98.99 -2.31
CA LYS A 10 -46.41 -98.97 -3.41
C LYS A 10 -45.80 -98.83 -4.81
N ILE A 11 -44.63 -98.20 -4.95
CA ILE A 11 -43.89 -98.12 -6.22
C ILE A 11 -43.22 -99.47 -6.55
N LEU A 12 -42.70 -100.15 -5.53
CA LEU A 12 -42.04 -101.45 -5.66
C LEU A 12 -43.04 -102.60 -5.93
N GLY A 13 -44.24 -102.57 -5.32
CA GLY A 13 -45.26 -103.62 -5.47
C GLY A 13 -46.20 -103.51 -6.67
N SER A 14 -46.10 -102.47 -7.50
CA SER A 14 -46.99 -102.27 -8.66
C SER A 14 -46.44 -102.92 -9.93
N GLU A 15 -47.18 -103.87 -10.51
CA GLU A 15 -46.87 -104.50 -11.82
C GLU A 15 -47.21 -103.60 -13.04
N SER A 16 -47.88 -102.46 -12.82
CA SER A 16 -48.26 -101.54 -13.89
C SER A 16 -47.16 -100.50 -14.21
N PRO A 17 -46.94 -100.15 -15.49
CA PRO A 17 -45.92 -99.18 -15.93
C PRO A 17 -46.22 -97.72 -15.55
N SER A 18 -47.43 -97.44 -15.07
CA SER A 18 -47.86 -96.14 -14.56
C SER A 18 -48.35 -96.28 -13.13
N VAL A 19 -47.78 -95.51 -12.21
CA VAL A 19 -48.15 -95.52 -10.77
C VAL A 19 -48.73 -94.16 -10.41
N GLU A 20 -49.96 -94.14 -9.89
CA GLU A 20 -50.58 -92.94 -9.31
C GLU A 20 -50.43 -92.97 -7.78
N LEU A 21 -49.91 -91.89 -7.19
CA LEU A 21 -49.78 -91.77 -5.73
C LEU A 21 -50.40 -90.47 -5.22
N GLU A 22 -51.07 -90.57 -4.09
CA GLU A 22 -51.65 -89.44 -3.36
C GLU A 22 -50.63 -88.88 -2.36
N ILE A 23 -50.44 -87.55 -2.38
CA ILE A 23 -49.51 -86.87 -1.49
C ILE A 23 -50.25 -86.42 -0.21
N PRO A 24 -49.86 -86.92 0.99
CA PRO A 24 -50.43 -86.47 2.25
C PRO A 24 -50.02 -85.03 2.60
N GLU A 25 -50.90 -84.29 3.29
CA GLU A 25 -50.68 -82.87 3.62
C GLU A 25 -49.70 -82.63 4.77
N GLU A 26 -49.56 -83.58 5.68
CA GLU A 26 -48.71 -83.45 6.87
C GLU A 26 -47.33 -84.06 6.66
N ASN A 27 -46.28 -83.34 7.07
CA ASN A 27 -44.90 -83.81 7.10
C ASN A 27 -44.32 -84.29 5.74
N PHE A 28 -44.79 -83.72 4.63
CA PHE A 28 -44.29 -84.01 3.28
C PHE A 28 -43.56 -82.79 2.69
N ASN A 29 -42.34 -82.97 2.19
CA ASN A 29 -41.45 -81.89 1.73
C ASN A 29 -40.97 -82.07 0.28
N LEU A 30 -40.33 -81.04 -0.30
CA LEU A 30 -39.79 -81.09 -1.69
C LEU A 30 -38.76 -82.22 -1.90
N LEU A 31 -38.06 -82.61 -0.84
CA LEU A 31 -37.05 -83.67 -0.86
C LEU A 31 -37.69 -85.04 -1.05
N ALA A 32 -38.84 -85.29 -0.41
CA ALA A 32 -39.67 -86.47 -0.63
C ALA A 32 -40.17 -86.60 -2.07
N VAL A 33 -40.62 -85.49 -2.69
CA VAL A 33 -41.07 -85.45 -4.10
C VAL A 33 -39.92 -85.83 -5.05
N ARG A 34 -38.70 -85.33 -4.80
CA ARG A 34 -37.52 -85.67 -5.61
C ARG A 34 -37.11 -87.14 -5.45
N ILE A 35 -37.10 -87.67 -4.21
CA ILE A 35 -36.77 -89.08 -3.94
C ILE A 35 -37.74 -90.02 -4.65
N LEU A 36 -39.05 -89.73 -4.63
CA LEU A 36 -40.06 -90.56 -5.32
C LEU A 36 -39.93 -90.52 -6.84
N ARG A 37 -39.61 -89.35 -7.43
CA ARG A 37 -39.36 -89.22 -8.89
C ARG A 37 -38.07 -89.94 -9.31
N GLU A 38 -36.99 -89.81 -8.54
CA GLU A 38 -35.72 -90.53 -8.77
C GLU A 38 -35.92 -92.04 -8.72
N LYS A 39 -36.63 -92.55 -7.69
CA LYS A 39 -36.88 -93.99 -7.56
C LYS A 39 -37.80 -94.52 -8.65
N ALA A 40 -38.83 -93.79 -9.06
CA ALA A 40 -39.68 -94.19 -10.19
C ALA A 40 -38.90 -94.24 -11.53
N LYS A 41 -37.94 -93.32 -11.73
CA LYS A 41 -37.07 -93.28 -12.90
C LYS A 41 -36.09 -94.47 -12.94
N GLN A 42 -35.56 -94.89 -11.79
CA GLN A 42 -34.71 -96.09 -11.69
C GLN A 42 -35.46 -97.39 -12.02
N GLU A 43 -36.75 -97.46 -11.72
CA GLU A 43 -37.59 -98.64 -11.99
C GLU A 43 -38.30 -98.57 -13.37
N HIS A 44 -37.96 -97.59 -14.21
CA HIS A 44 -38.59 -97.33 -15.52
C HIS A 44 -40.13 -97.15 -15.48
N LYS A 45 -40.68 -96.54 -14.42
CA LYS A 45 -42.13 -96.31 -14.24
C LYS A 45 -42.49 -94.82 -14.35
N ASN A 46 -43.62 -94.54 -15.00
CA ASN A 46 -44.17 -93.17 -15.07
C ASN A 46 -45.00 -92.87 -13.82
N LEU A 47 -44.55 -91.87 -13.04
CA LEU A 47 -45.18 -91.50 -11.77
C LEU A 47 -46.06 -90.26 -11.92
N THR A 48 -47.35 -90.39 -11.59
CA THR A 48 -48.30 -89.27 -11.54
C THR A 48 -48.69 -88.99 -10.09
N LEU A 49 -48.39 -87.78 -9.59
CA LEU A 49 -48.63 -87.39 -8.21
C LEU A 49 -49.90 -86.52 -8.12
N LYS A 50 -50.91 -86.97 -7.35
CA LYS A 50 -52.15 -86.22 -7.10
C LYS A 50 -52.10 -85.54 -5.73
N PRO A 51 -52.27 -84.20 -5.64
CA PRO A 51 -52.25 -83.50 -4.36
C PRO A 51 -53.60 -83.60 -3.65
N THR A 52 -53.58 -83.99 -2.37
CA THR A 52 -54.80 -84.11 -1.55
C THR A 52 -55.23 -82.78 -0.92
N GLY A 53 -54.46 -81.69 -1.11
CA GLY A 53 -54.87 -80.34 -0.67
C GLY A 53 -53.93 -79.19 -1.08
N PRO A 54 -54.20 -77.94 -0.62
CA PRO A 54 -53.58 -76.71 -1.13
C PRO A 54 -52.07 -76.64 -0.94
N ARG A 55 -51.51 -77.29 0.10
CA ARG A 55 -50.05 -77.37 0.31
C ARG A 55 -49.38 -78.26 -0.75
N GLY A 56 -50.00 -79.40 -1.09
CA GLY A 56 -49.51 -80.33 -2.12
C GLY A 56 -49.46 -79.71 -3.52
N LYS A 57 -50.44 -78.87 -3.88
CA LYS A 57 -50.44 -78.12 -5.15
C LYS A 57 -49.25 -77.17 -5.28
N ARG A 58 -48.87 -76.48 -4.20
CA ARG A 58 -47.74 -75.54 -4.20
C ARG A 58 -46.39 -76.26 -4.25
N LEU A 59 -46.28 -77.44 -3.64
CA LEU A 59 -45.08 -78.26 -3.68
C LEU A 59 -44.82 -78.84 -5.07
N LEU A 60 -45.88 -79.29 -5.77
CA LEU A 60 -45.76 -79.77 -7.15
C LEU A 60 -45.46 -78.64 -8.15
N ALA A 61 -46.01 -77.44 -7.93
CA ALA A 61 -45.71 -76.25 -8.76
C ALA A 61 -44.24 -75.80 -8.62
N ASN A 62 -43.66 -75.88 -7.42
CA ASN A 62 -42.25 -75.51 -7.17
C ASN A 62 -41.24 -76.60 -7.59
N ALA A 63 -41.69 -77.84 -7.83
CA ALA A 63 -40.83 -78.97 -8.20
C ALA A 63 -40.63 -79.13 -9.73
N GLY A 64 -41.07 -78.15 -10.52
CA GLY A 64 -40.92 -78.10 -11.99
C GLY A 64 -42.08 -78.79 -12.70
N GLU A 65 -42.82 -78.04 -13.53
CA GLU A 65 -42.57 -77.97 -14.98
C GLU A 65 -43.38 -76.82 -15.62
N GLU A 66 -42.82 -76.24 -16.69
CA GLU A 66 -43.53 -75.41 -17.66
C GLU A 66 -44.81 -76.12 -18.13
N VAL A 67 -45.94 -75.41 -18.16
CA VAL A 67 -47.10 -75.87 -18.96
C VAL A 67 -47.72 -74.70 -19.70
N LEU A 68 -47.40 -74.71 -21.01
CA LEU A 68 -48.17 -74.23 -22.15
C LEU A 68 -49.67 -74.01 -21.89
N ALA A 69 -50.13 -72.78 -22.09
CA ALA A 69 -51.55 -72.45 -22.18
C ALA A 69 -51.94 -72.24 -23.66
N THR A 70 -52.86 -73.08 -24.15
CA THR A 70 -53.58 -72.98 -25.43
C THR A 70 -54.94 -72.24 -25.25
N PRO A 71 -55.62 -71.79 -26.33
CA PRO A 71 -56.09 -70.42 -26.42
C PRO A 71 -57.60 -70.16 -26.24
N ALA A 72 -57.90 -68.87 -26.09
CA ALA A 72 -59.07 -68.11 -26.55
C ALA A 72 -60.47 -68.39 -25.96
N LYS A 73 -61.01 -67.36 -25.29
CA LYS A 73 -62.16 -66.62 -25.82
C LYS A 73 -62.16 -65.17 -25.29
N VAL A 74 -62.11 -64.25 -26.24
CA VAL A 74 -62.19 -62.80 -26.04
C VAL A 74 -63.66 -62.41 -25.86
N SER A 75 -63.98 -61.68 -24.79
CA SER A 75 -65.12 -60.77 -24.77
C SER A 75 -64.60 -59.33 -24.69
N LEU A 76 -65.11 -58.50 -25.60
CA LEU A 76 -64.79 -57.07 -25.67
C LEU A 76 -65.42 -56.35 -24.47
N GLY A 77 -64.59 -55.61 -23.74
CA GLY A 77 -65.01 -54.59 -22.78
C GLY A 77 -63.81 -53.69 -22.49
N GLY A 78 -63.68 -52.60 -23.24
CA GLY A 78 -62.54 -51.71 -23.16
C GLY A 78 -62.57 -50.79 -21.93
N VAL A 79 -61.48 -50.77 -21.17
CA VAL A 79 -60.82 -49.62 -20.49
C VAL A 79 -59.38 -50.13 -20.22
N GLY A 80 -58.31 -49.69 -20.87
CA GLY A 80 -57.63 -48.41 -20.62
C GLY A 80 -56.35 -48.58 -19.77
N ARG A 81 -55.22 -48.94 -20.41
CA ARG A 81 -53.91 -48.24 -20.30
C ARG A 81 -53.27 -48.01 -18.89
N PHE A 82 -52.74 -49.00 -18.16
CA PHE A 82 -51.94 -48.72 -16.93
C PHE A 82 -50.74 -49.64 -16.53
N ILE A 83 -50.11 -50.40 -17.46
CA ILE A 83 -48.87 -51.17 -17.13
C ILE A 83 -47.56 -50.45 -17.54
N LYS A 84 -47.64 -49.41 -18.38
CA LYS A 84 -46.45 -48.62 -18.77
C LYS A 84 -46.02 -47.59 -17.72
N VAL A 85 -46.91 -47.20 -16.81
CA VAL A 85 -46.68 -46.14 -15.82
C VAL A 85 -45.58 -46.47 -14.80
N PRO A 86 -45.53 -47.65 -14.15
CA PRO A 86 -44.49 -47.94 -13.15
C PRO A 86 -43.08 -48.10 -13.74
N LEU A 87 -42.95 -48.62 -14.98
CA LEU A 87 -41.66 -48.78 -15.65
C LEU A 87 -41.08 -47.43 -16.11
N ILE A 88 -41.95 -46.53 -16.59
CA ILE A 88 -41.59 -45.15 -16.94
C ILE A 88 -41.20 -44.37 -15.67
N LEU A 89 -41.91 -44.60 -14.55
CA LEU A 89 -41.60 -43.96 -13.27
C LEU A 89 -40.23 -44.41 -12.72
N LEU A 90 -39.89 -45.70 -12.85
CA LEU A 90 -38.58 -46.23 -12.46
C LEU A 90 -37.46 -45.70 -13.35
N GLY A 91 -37.68 -45.63 -14.68
CA GLY A 91 -36.73 -45.03 -15.61
C GLY A 91 -36.50 -43.53 -15.35
N LEU A 92 -37.57 -42.80 -15.03
CA LEU A 92 -37.49 -41.39 -14.62
C LEU A 92 -36.71 -41.23 -13.31
N LEU A 93 -36.95 -42.10 -12.32
CA LEU A 93 -36.27 -42.05 -11.03
C LEU A 93 -34.77 -42.36 -11.15
N LEU A 94 -34.40 -43.31 -12.02
CA LEU A 94 -33.00 -43.61 -12.33
C LEU A 94 -32.33 -42.47 -13.12
N ALA A 95 -33.04 -41.85 -14.07
CA ALA A 95 -32.55 -40.68 -14.80
C ALA A 95 -32.38 -39.46 -13.89
N LEU A 96 -33.32 -39.22 -12.98
CA LEU A 96 -33.24 -38.17 -11.98
C LEU A 96 -32.14 -38.44 -10.94
N GLY A 97 -32.00 -39.69 -10.48
CA GLY A 97 -30.93 -40.09 -9.57
C GLY A 97 -29.54 -39.99 -10.21
N GLY A 98 -29.40 -40.45 -11.45
CA GLY A 98 -28.16 -40.32 -12.24
C GLY A 98 -27.83 -38.87 -12.58
N GLY A 99 -28.84 -38.07 -12.92
CA GLY A 99 -28.71 -36.62 -13.13
C GLY A 99 -28.28 -35.89 -11.85
N ALA A 100 -28.93 -36.20 -10.72
CA ALA A 100 -28.57 -35.64 -9.41
C ALA A 100 -27.15 -36.06 -8.99
N TYR A 101 -26.73 -37.31 -9.23
CA TYR A 101 -25.37 -37.76 -8.97
C TYR A 101 -24.34 -37.04 -9.86
N ALA A 102 -24.63 -36.88 -11.16
CA ALA A 102 -23.76 -36.14 -12.08
C ALA A 102 -23.64 -34.66 -11.70
N LEU A 103 -24.75 -34.03 -11.29
CA LEU A 103 -24.78 -32.68 -10.74
C LEU A 103 -23.94 -32.57 -9.46
N LEU A 104 -24.09 -33.51 -8.53
CA LEU A 104 -23.29 -33.56 -7.29
C LEU A 104 -21.80 -33.82 -7.55
N TYR A 105 -21.45 -34.46 -8.66
CA TYR A 105 -20.06 -34.71 -9.02
C TYR A 105 -19.38 -33.51 -9.69
N TRP A 106 -20.10 -32.79 -10.56
CA TRP A 106 -19.52 -31.72 -11.39
C TRP A 106 -19.75 -30.31 -10.84
N LEU A 107 -20.83 -30.07 -10.09
CA LEU A 107 -21.20 -28.75 -9.58
C LEU A 107 -20.39 -28.25 -8.37
N PRO A 108 -19.82 -29.08 -7.48
CA PRO A 108 -19.11 -28.57 -6.31
C PRO A 108 -17.89 -27.71 -6.66
N GLN A 109 -17.64 -26.69 -5.86
CA GLN A 109 -16.41 -25.88 -5.82
C GLN A 109 -15.96 -25.77 -4.36
N ALA A 110 -14.65 -25.83 -4.14
CA ALA A 110 -14.07 -25.64 -2.82
C ALA A 110 -13.07 -24.47 -2.88
N THR A 111 -13.18 -23.56 -1.93
CA THR A 111 -12.17 -22.54 -1.67
C THR A 111 -11.52 -22.86 -0.33
N VAL A 112 -10.21 -23.03 -0.35
CA VAL A 112 -9.38 -23.31 0.83
C VAL A 112 -8.52 -22.09 1.06
N THR A 113 -8.80 -21.35 2.12
CA THR A 113 -7.94 -20.26 2.56
C THR A 113 -7.00 -20.79 3.64
N LEU A 114 -5.70 -20.75 3.37
CA LEU A 114 -4.65 -21.16 4.29
C LEU A 114 -3.99 -19.90 4.86
N THR A 115 -4.06 -19.76 6.18
CA THR A 115 -3.43 -18.65 6.88
C THR A 115 -2.06 -19.09 7.37
N LEU A 116 -1.01 -18.44 6.85
CA LEU A 116 0.38 -18.72 7.20
C LEU A 116 0.90 -17.66 8.16
N SER A 117 1.86 -18.04 9.01
CA SER A 117 2.62 -17.09 9.83
C SER A 117 3.86 -16.63 9.04
N PRO A 118 3.92 -15.36 8.60
CA PRO A 118 5.05 -14.86 7.83
C PRO A 118 6.28 -14.72 8.72
N ILE A 119 7.46 -15.00 8.16
CA ILE A 119 8.75 -14.65 8.77
C ILE A 119 9.21 -13.33 8.14
N PRO A 120 9.39 -12.24 8.92
CA PRO A 120 9.88 -10.99 8.38
C PRO A 120 11.36 -11.10 8.01
N LEU A 121 11.68 -10.78 6.76
CA LEU A 121 13.04 -10.65 6.26
C LEU A 121 13.31 -9.17 5.97
N VAL A 122 14.19 -8.59 6.78
CA VAL A 122 14.62 -7.19 6.63
C VAL A 122 16.05 -7.19 6.08
N LYS A 123 16.27 -6.50 4.97
CA LYS A 123 17.60 -6.30 4.39
C LYS A 123 17.75 -4.90 3.82
N GLU A 124 18.94 -4.34 3.99
CA GLU A 124 19.34 -3.10 3.33
C GLU A 124 20.13 -3.44 2.06
N ILE A 125 19.71 -2.89 0.93
CA ILE A 125 20.39 -3.06 -0.35
C ILE A 125 20.85 -1.69 -0.83
N ALA A 126 22.13 -1.58 -1.19
CA ALA A 126 22.64 -0.40 -1.85
C ALA A 126 22.10 -0.35 -3.29
N VAL A 127 21.37 0.72 -3.61
CA VAL A 127 20.81 0.95 -4.94
C VAL A 127 21.54 2.12 -5.57
N VAL A 128 21.92 1.95 -6.84
CA VAL A 128 22.55 2.99 -7.66
C VAL A 128 21.71 3.20 -8.91
N ALA A 129 20.92 4.26 -8.94
CA ALA A 129 20.22 4.70 -10.13
C ALA A 129 21.20 5.48 -11.04
N SER A 130 21.52 4.94 -12.21
CA SER A 130 22.51 5.50 -13.14
C SER A 130 21.89 5.87 -14.48
N THR A 131 22.24 7.05 -14.98
CA THR A 131 21.82 7.53 -16.31
C THR A 131 22.56 6.86 -17.46
N GLU A 132 23.65 6.15 -17.17
CA GLU A 132 24.43 5.37 -18.15
C GLU A 132 24.00 3.90 -18.20
N ALA A 133 23.21 3.44 -17.23
CA ALA A 133 22.72 2.07 -17.19
C ALA A 133 21.53 1.91 -18.15
N THR A 134 21.61 0.89 -19.02
CA THR A 134 20.54 0.53 -19.98
C THR A 134 19.66 -0.61 -19.49
N SER A 135 20.10 -1.35 -18.47
CA SER A 135 19.41 -2.51 -17.90
C SER A 135 19.71 -2.64 -16.41
N ILE A 136 18.90 -3.42 -15.70
CA ILE A 136 19.08 -3.72 -14.28
C ILE A 136 20.29 -4.65 -14.10
N GLU A 137 21.19 -4.31 -13.18
CA GLU A 137 22.35 -5.13 -12.79
C GLU A 137 22.29 -5.47 -11.30
N VAL A 138 21.87 -6.71 -10.99
CA VAL A 138 21.62 -7.16 -9.61
C VAL A 138 22.86 -7.16 -8.74
N ALA A 139 23.99 -7.65 -9.26
CA ALA A 139 25.24 -7.76 -8.52
C ALA A 139 25.79 -6.41 -8.07
N ALA A 140 25.60 -5.36 -8.89
CA ALA A 140 26.01 -4.00 -8.62
C ALA A 140 24.90 -3.13 -7.99
N GLY A 141 23.67 -3.66 -7.84
CA GLY A 141 22.51 -2.90 -7.37
C GLY A 141 22.13 -1.73 -8.28
N THR A 142 22.44 -1.80 -9.58
CA THR A 142 22.31 -0.66 -10.50
C THR A 142 21.00 -0.72 -11.28
N VAL A 143 20.29 0.41 -11.37
CA VAL A 143 19.07 0.56 -12.18
C VAL A 143 19.18 1.71 -13.20
N PRO A 144 18.51 1.60 -14.36
CA PRO A 144 18.39 2.70 -15.31
C PRO A 144 17.71 3.92 -14.69
N ALA A 145 18.23 5.09 -15.00
CA ALA A 145 17.73 6.35 -14.49
C ALA A 145 17.71 7.44 -15.57
N THR A 146 16.91 8.47 -15.37
CA THR A 146 16.78 9.61 -16.30
C THR A 146 17.15 10.90 -15.60
N LEU A 147 18.08 11.66 -16.18
CA LEU A 147 18.40 13.00 -15.70
C LEU A 147 17.28 13.95 -16.09
N ARG A 148 16.71 14.65 -15.11
CA ARG A 148 15.70 15.68 -15.32
C ARG A 148 16.25 17.02 -14.85
N THR A 149 16.18 18.01 -15.74
CA THR A 149 16.59 19.37 -15.45
C THR A 149 15.47 20.33 -15.84
N VAL A 150 15.05 21.16 -14.89
CA VAL A 150 14.00 22.15 -15.10
C VAL A 150 14.45 23.49 -14.55
N GLU A 151 14.34 24.52 -15.38
CA GLU A 151 14.53 25.92 -14.95
C GLU A 151 13.17 26.54 -14.67
N GLN A 152 13.04 27.18 -13.50
CA GLN A 152 11.87 27.97 -13.13
C GLN A 152 12.27 29.39 -12.78
N THR A 153 11.45 30.34 -13.21
CA THR A 153 11.58 31.74 -12.88
C THR A 153 10.30 32.19 -12.20
N GLY A 154 10.43 32.92 -11.11
CA GLY A 154 9.31 33.52 -10.41
C GLY A 154 9.67 34.88 -9.84
N GLU A 155 8.63 35.58 -9.44
CA GLU A 155 8.71 36.89 -8.83
C GLU A 155 7.73 36.97 -7.67
N LYS A 156 8.18 37.53 -6.55
CA LYS A 156 7.35 37.74 -5.36
C LYS A 156 7.65 39.09 -4.75
N SER A 157 6.62 39.74 -4.22
CA SER A 157 6.72 41.05 -3.59
C SER A 157 6.17 41.01 -2.16
N THR A 158 6.85 41.69 -1.24
CA THR A 158 6.43 41.85 0.16
C THR A 158 6.59 43.30 0.62
N PRO A 159 5.74 43.79 1.53
CA PRO A 159 5.93 45.11 2.12
C PRO A 159 7.20 45.16 2.96
N ALA A 160 7.91 46.29 2.92
CA ALA A 160 9.08 46.54 3.75
C ALA A 160 8.65 46.83 5.20
N THR A 161 9.36 46.26 6.17
CA THR A 161 9.02 46.38 7.60
C THR A 161 10.07 47.15 8.40
N GLY A 162 11.24 47.42 7.81
CA GLY A 162 12.28 48.22 8.44
C GLY A 162 11.86 49.68 8.58
N THR A 163 12.40 50.35 9.60
CA THR A 163 12.26 51.79 9.76
C THR A 163 13.63 52.42 9.92
N ALA A 164 13.86 53.54 9.22
CA ALA A 164 15.05 54.36 9.40
C ALA A 164 14.64 55.81 9.67
N THR A 165 15.46 56.52 10.44
CA THR A 165 15.31 57.96 10.61
C THR A 165 16.20 58.66 9.61
N VAL A 166 15.59 59.41 8.69
CA VAL A 166 16.28 60.24 7.69
C VAL A 166 16.00 61.71 7.97
N GLY A 167 16.92 62.58 7.58
CA GLY A 167 16.78 64.01 7.81
C GLY A 167 18.08 64.75 7.63
N GLU A 168 18.03 66.05 7.88
CA GLU A 168 19.17 66.96 7.74
C GLU A 168 19.71 67.39 9.11
N LYS A 169 21.00 67.68 9.14
CA LYS A 169 21.69 68.19 10.34
C LYS A 169 21.56 69.71 10.38
N ALA A 170 21.19 70.25 11.53
CA ALA A 170 21.15 71.70 11.71
C ALA A 170 22.57 72.29 11.59
N LYS A 171 22.66 73.45 10.95
CA LYS A 171 23.89 74.22 10.79
C LYS A 171 23.72 75.60 11.39
N GLY A 172 24.83 76.15 11.87
CA GLY A 172 24.88 77.52 12.35
C GLY A 172 26.29 77.98 12.66
N THR A 173 26.37 79.14 13.29
CA THR A 173 27.63 79.79 13.62
C THR A 173 27.65 80.15 15.10
N VAL A 174 28.73 79.79 15.78
CA VAL A 174 29.00 80.18 17.17
C VAL A 174 30.19 81.11 17.19
N THR A 175 30.05 82.23 17.89
CA THR A 175 31.13 83.18 18.15
C THR A 175 31.78 82.81 19.47
N PHE A 176 33.01 82.29 19.42
CA PHE A 176 33.76 81.95 20.63
C PHE A 176 34.66 83.09 21.06
N ASN A 177 34.84 83.23 22.37
CA ASN A 177 35.83 84.12 22.98
C ASN A 177 36.84 83.27 23.75
N SER A 178 38.13 83.50 23.52
CA SER A 178 39.19 82.81 24.26
C SER A 178 40.10 83.80 24.99
N THR A 179 40.39 83.51 26.27
CA THR A 179 41.36 84.26 27.06
C THR A 179 42.80 83.79 26.84
N VAL A 180 43.00 82.65 26.15
CA VAL A 180 44.30 82.03 25.87
C VAL A 180 44.37 81.65 24.39
N ALA A 181 45.56 81.73 23.79
CA ALA A 181 45.72 81.24 22.42
C ALA A 181 45.52 79.71 22.36
N ASN A 182 44.66 79.25 21.47
CA ASN A 182 44.32 77.83 21.31
C ASN A 182 44.17 77.46 19.84
N ASN A 183 44.58 76.24 19.50
CA ASN A 183 44.25 75.61 18.22
C ASN A 183 43.27 74.46 18.46
N CYS A 184 42.30 74.36 17.57
CA CYS A 184 41.25 73.34 17.60
C CYS A 184 41.17 72.65 16.24
N ALA A 185 41.01 71.33 16.28
CA ALA A 185 40.89 70.52 15.07
C ALA A 185 39.51 70.66 14.42
N GLN A 186 39.36 70.12 13.21
CA GLN A 186 38.03 69.91 12.64
C GLN A 186 37.30 68.83 13.46
N GLY A 187 36.00 68.99 13.68
CA GLY A 187 35.20 68.05 14.48
C GLY A 187 35.36 68.22 15.99
N THR A 188 35.84 69.36 16.47
CA THR A 188 35.81 69.74 17.89
C THR A 188 34.36 69.71 18.39
N LYS A 189 34.13 69.12 19.56
CA LYS A 189 32.80 68.97 20.16
C LYS A 189 32.39 70.22 20.92
N VAL A 190 31.31 70.83 20.47
CA VAL A 190 30.67 72.01 21.07
C VAL A 190 29.35 71.57 21.67
N LYS A 191 29.11 71.86 22.94
CA LYS A 191 27.87 71.49 23.64
C LYS A 191 27.09 72.73 24.00
N GLU A 192 25.79 72.73 23.74
CA GLU A 192 24.90 73.80 24.20
C GLU A 192 24.48 73.55 25.65
N ASP A 193 24.52 74.59 26.48
CA ASP A 193 24.46 74.43 27.94
C ASP A 193 23.09 74.03 28.48
N SER A 194 22.00 74.46 27.84
CA SER A 194 20.63 74.29 28.39
C SER A 194 19.91 73.03 27.87
N SER A 195 20.17 72.62 26.65
CA SER A 195 19.63 71.45 25.96
C SER A 195 20.61 70.26 26.01
N GLY A 196 21.90 70.54 26.23
CA GLY A 196 22.95 69.53 26.26
C GLY A 196 23.27 68.92 24.89
N LEU A 197 22.78 69.52 23.81
CA LEU A 197 22.98 69.04 22.44
C LEU A 197 24.40 69.30 21.96
N THR A 198 24.96 68.33 21.23
CA THR A 198 26.34 68.37 20.71
C THR A 198 26.38 68.76 19.23
N PHE A 199 27.30 69.65 18.91
CA PHE A 199 27.65 70.11 17.57
C PHE A 199 29.14 69.88 17.32
N LEU A 200 29.51 69.77 16.05
CA LEU A 200 30.87 69.53 15.59
C LEU A 200 31.30 70.71 14.72
N THR A 201 32.55 71.16 14.88
CA THR A 201 33.10 72.23 14.05
C THR A 201 33.37 71.76 12.63
N ASP A 202 32.98 72.57 11.64
CA ASP A 202 33.10 72.21 10.23
C ASP A 202 34.53 72.30 9.69
N SER A 203 35.40 73.08 10.35
CA SER A 203 36.80 73.27 10.01
C SER A 203 37.69 73.40 11.25
N SER A 204 38.98 73.14 11.10
CA SER A 204 39.97 73.51 12.13
C SER A 204 40.08 75.04 12.21
N PHE A 205 40.44 75.54 13.39
CA PHE A 205 40.63 76.96 13.62
C PHE A 205 41.63 77.22 14.74
N SER A 206 42.30 78.36 14.66
CA SER A 206 43.07 78.96 15.74
C SER A 206 42.39 80.23 16.23
N ILE A 207 42.46 80.49 17.52
CA ILE A 207 41.97 81.72 18.16
C ILE A 207 43.06 82.24 19.09
N SER A 208 43.38 83.53 18.99
CA SER A 208 44.38 84.19 19.83
C SER A 208 43.78 84.59 21.19
N ALA A 209 44.63 84.93 22.15
CA ALA A 209 44.17 85.45 23.43
C ALA A 209 43.43 86.79 23.24
N SER A 210 42.26 86.92 23.87
CA SER A 210 41.35 88.08 23.75
C SER A 210 40.80 88.34 22.34
N GLU A 211 40.79 87.33 21.48
CA GLU A 211 40.16 87.37 20.15
C GLU A 211 38.75 86.75 20.20
N THR A 212 37.84 87.25 19.36
CA THR A 212 36.54 86.64 19.09
C THR A 212 36.52 86.11 17.66
N LYS A 213 35.98 84.91 17.47
CA LYS A 213 35.97 84.26 16.16
C LYS A 213 34.68 83.51 15.91
N ASP A 214 34.12 83.70 14.73
CA ASP A 214 32.95 83.00 14.24
C ASP A 214 33.34 81.64 13.65
N ILE A 215 32.65 80.59 14.11
CA ILE A 215 32.96 79.21 13.75
C ILE A 215 31.69 78.51 13.29
N SER A 216 31.75 77.93 12.11
CA SER A 216 30.64 77.14 11.57
C SER A 216 30.60 75.78 12.25
N VAL A 217 29.41 75.41 12.71
CA VAL A 217 29.14 74.16 13.40
C VAL A 217 27.96 73.43 12.78
N THR A 218 28.07 72.11 12.72
CA THR A 218 27.02 71.21 12.27
C THR A 218 26.62 70.27 13.41
N ALA A 219 25.34 69.99 13.56
CA ALA A 219 24.83 69.06 14.58
C ALA A 219 25.48 67.66 14.49
N GLU A 220 25.75 67.04 15.64
CA GLU A 220 26.30 65.67 15.67
C GLU A 220 25.30 64.66 15.08
N LYS A 221 24.00 64.84 15.36
CA LYS A 221 22.90 64.00 14.87
C LYS A 221 21.89 64.82 14.06
N ILE A 222 21.09 64.15 13.25
CA ILE A 222 19.93 64.75 12.56
C ILE A 222 18.81 65.04 13.55
N GLY A 223 17.96 66.02 13.27
CA GLY A 223 16.83 66.37 14.15
C GLY A 223 16.43 67.84 14.11
N SER A 224 15.13 68.09 14.15
CA SER A 224 14.58 69.44 14.35
C SER A 224 14.95 70.03 15.71
N ASP A 225 15.25 69.19 16.70
CA ASP A 225 15.65 69.60 18.04
C ASP A 225 16.98 70.37 18.05
N TYR A 226 17.80 70.19 17.00
CA TYR A 226 19.05 70.94 16.82
C TYR A 226 18.84 72.33 16.19
N ASN A 227 17.61 72.70 15.82
CA ASN A 227 17.27 74.06 15.40
C ASN A 227 17.11 74.96 16.63
N LEU A 228 18.21 75.60 17.00
CA LEU A 228 18.29 76.47 18.17
C LEU A 228 17.99 77.93 17.82
N ALA A 229 17.27 78.63 18.68
CA ALA A 229 17.10 80.09 18.56
C ALA A 229 18.45 80.83 18.72
N SER A 230 18.52 82.10 18.34
CA SER A 230 19.68 82.95 18.62
C SER A 230 19.85 83.24 20.12
N GLY A 231 21.07 83.54 20.56
CA GLY A 231 21.37 83.94 21.95
C GLY A 231 21.48 82.77 22.93
N ARG A 232 21.98 81.62 22.46
CA ARG A 232 22.24 80.42 23.24
C ARG A 232 23.74 80.31 23.53
N HIS A 233 24.04 79.78 24.71
CA HIS A 233 25.39 79.59 25.22
C HIS A 233 25.92 78.19 24.89
N PHE A 234 27.16 78.14 24.43
CA PHE A 234 27.85 76.93 24.04
C PHE A 234 29.23 76.84 24.69
N ALA A 235 29.63 75.62 25.05
CA ALA A 235 30.94 75.32 25.61
C ALA A 235 31.67 74.27 24.75
N ILE A 236 32.97 74.48 24.53
CA ILE A 236 33.84 73.48 23.90
C ILE A 236 34.20 72.41 24.91
N THR A 237 33.90 71.16 24.57
CA THR A 237 34.07 70.00 25.46
C THR A 237 35.29 69.15 25.11
N SER A 238 35.70 69.07 23.84
CA SER A 238 36.89 68.33 23.43
C SER A 238 37.37 68.73 22.03
N GLY A 239 38.68 68.57 21.76
CA GLY A 239 39.27 68.74 20.41
C GLY A 239 40.10 70.00 20.21
N CYS A 240 40.57 70.61 21.31
CA CYS A 240 41.52 71.73 21.31
C CYS A 240 42.74 71.39 22.17
N ASP A 241 43.92 71.89 21.78
CA ASP A 241 45.23 71.46 22.32
C ASP A 241 45.35 71.57 23.86
N ASN A 242 44.80 72.62 24.46
CA ASN A 242 44.94 72.88 25.89
C ASN A 242 43.77 72.36 26.76
N ASN A 243 42.78 71.67 26.17
CA ASN A 243 41.55 71.22 26.86
C ASN A 243 40.87 72.30 27.73
N ILE A 244 41.01 73.56 27.33
CA ILE A 244 40.39 74.70 28.01
C ILE A 244 38.92 74.75 27.62
N ALA A 245 38.03 74.86 28.62
CA ALA A 245 36.63 75.18 28.40
C ALA A 245 36.54 76.59 27.80
N MET A 246 36.30 76.68 26.50
CA MET A 246 36.00 77.94 25.80
C MET A 246 34.49 78.07 25.65
N GLU A 247 33.98 79.25 25.95
CA GLU A 247 32.56 79.57 25.87
C GLU A 247 32.30 80.47 24.65
N GLY A 248 31.09 80.35 24.11
CA GLY A 248 30.67 81.11 22.94
C GLY A 248 29.16 81.17 22.80
N ASP A 249 28.71 82.09 21.95
CA ASP A 249 27.31 82.41 21.75
C ASP A 249 26.94 82.33 20.27
N ASN A 250 25.71 81.91 19.95
CA ASN A 250 25.21 82.08 18.59
C ASN A 250 24.48 83.42 18.42
N SER A 251 24.93 84.22 17.46
CA SER A 251 24.25 85.47 17.08
C SER A 251 23.01 85.22 16.21
N ALA A 252 23.03 84.16 15.39
CA ALA A 252 21.94 83.74 14.52
C ALA A 252 21.38 82.36 14.92
N ALA A 253 20.10 82.13 14.63
CA ALA A 253 19.44 80.84 14.86
C ALA A 253 20.06 79.72 14.01
N PHE A 254 20.12 78.51 14.56
CA PHE A 254 20.53 77.32 13.83
C PHE A 254 19.34 76.77 13.07
N THR A 255 19.55 76.41 11.81
CA THR A 255 18.48 76.00 10.90
C THR A 255 18.91 74.81 10.04
N GLY A 256 17.95 74.18 9.35
CA GLY A 256 18.19 73.04 8.48
C GLY A 256 18.16 71.69 9.18
N GLY A 257 17.93 71.63 10.50
CA GLY A 257 17.70 70.37 11.21
C GLY A 257 16.32 69.79 10.88
N SER A 258 16.28 68.55 10.40
CA SER A 258 15.03 67.82 10.17
C SER A 258 15.19 66.35 10.55
N SER A 259 14.09 65.68 10.86
CA SER A 259 14.05 64.24 11.13
C SER A 259 12.66 63.72 10.77
N GLN A 260 12.64 62.65 9.97
CA GLN A 260 11.45 61.93 9.55
C GLN A 260 11.74 60.43 9.61
N GLN A 261 10.75 59.67 10.08
CA GLN A 261 10.81 58.21 10.05
C GLN A 261 10.28 57.73 8.70
N VAL A 262 11.09 56.94 7.99
CA VAL A 262 10.73 56.34 6.71
C VAL A 262 10.81 54.83 6.78
N THR A 263 9.98 54.17 5.99
CA THR A 263 10.05 52.71 5.81
C THR A 263 11.24 52.37 4.93
N VAL A 264 12.04 51.40 5.38
CA VAL A 264 13.21 50.90 4.65
C VAL A 264 13.19 49.39 4.57
N VAL A 265 13.91 48.86 3.59
CA VAL A 265 14.07 47.42 3.43
C VAL A 265 14.89 46.84 4.59
N ALA A 266 14.30 45.91 5.35
CA ALA A 266 15.04 45.15 6.35
C ALA A 266 15.68 43.90 5.71
N ALA A 267 16.85 43.48 6.23
CA ALA A 267 17.48 42.23 5.81
C ALA A 267 16.58 41.00 6.07
N THR A 268 15.74 41.06 7.10
CA THR A 268 14.75 40.01 7.40
C THR A 268 13.68 39.89 6.33
N ASP A 269 13.31 40.98 5.66
CA ASP A 269 12.31 40.97 4.60
C ASP A 269 12.86 40.26 3.36
N GLN A 270 14.09 40.61 2.95
CA GLN A 270 14.76 39.98 1.81
C GLN A 270 15.01 38.47 2.02
N ASN A 271 15.37 38.06 3.22
CA ASN A 271 15.62 36.65 3.55
C ASN A 271 14.34 35.83 3.53
N LYS A 272 13.26 36.33 4.17
CA LYS A 272 11.96 35.67 4.14
C LYS A 272 11.42 35.55 2.71
N LEU A 273 11.56 36.62 1.93
CA LEU A 273 11.13 36.65 0.54
C LEU A 273 11.87 35.61 -0.31
N LEU A 274 13.16 35.40 -0.05
CA LEU A 274 13.95 34.36 -0.70
C LEU A 274 13.48 32.96 -0.30
N GLU A 275 13.36 32.67 1.01
CA GLU A 275 12.96 31.35 1.50
C GLU A 275 11.57 30.97 0.95
N ASP A 276 10.64 31.90 0.97
CA ASP A 276 9.28 31.68 0.48
C ASP A 276 9.25 31.42 -1.04
N LEU A 277 9.92 32.27 -1.84
CA LEU A 277 9.93 32.13 -3.29
C LEU A 277 10.73 30.90 -3.75
N GLU A 278 11.82 30.57 -3.07
CA GLU A 278 12.60 29.36 -3.34
C GLU A 278 11.74 28.12 -3.12
N LYS A 279 10.99 28.06 -2.00
CA LYS A 279 10.07 26.94 -1.72
C LYS A 279 8.98 26.80 -2.79
N GLU A 280 8.32 27.90 -3.16
CA GLU A 280 7.28 27.91 -4.19
C GLU A 280 7.84 27.45 -5.55
N LEU A 281 9.03 27.92 -5.94
CA LEU A 281 9.64 27.52 -7.21
C LEU A 281 10.11 26.07 -7.21
N ILE A 282 10.59 25.55 -6.08
CA ILE A 282 10.94 24.13 -5.93
C ILE A 282 9.69 23.26 -6.11
N GLU A 283 8.59 23.59 -5.44
CA GLU A 283 7.32 22.86 -5.56
C GLU A 283 6.80 22.88 -7.01
N ALA A 284 6.76 24.05 -7.64
CA ALA A 284 6.34 24.18 -9.04
C ALA A 284 7.26 23.42 -10.02
N ALA A 285 8.57 23.40 -9.77
CA ALA A 285 9.53 22.64 -10.57
C ALA A 285 9.35 21.13 -10.39
N LYS A 286 9.07 20.64 -9.17
CA LYS A 286 8.75 19.23 -8.92
C LYS A 286 7.50 18.79 -9.69
N GLU A 287 6.43 19.59 -9.66
CA GLU A 287 5.21 19.30 -10.42
C GLU A 287 5.47 19.23 -11.93
N LYS A 288 6.33 20.10 -12.47
CA LYS A 288 6.74 20.04 -13.87
C LYS A 288 7.58 18.81 -14.22
N ILE A 289 8.44 18.37 -13.30
CA ILE A 289 9.19 17.12 -13.50
C ILE A 289 8.22 15.94 -13.49
N LEU A 290 7.31 15.85 -12.50
CA LEU A 290 6.32 14.77 -12.39
C LEU A 290 5.38 14.72 -13.59
N SER A 291 4.88 15.87 -14.07
CA SER A 291 4.02 15.93 -15.25
C SER A 291 4.75 15.60 -16.57
N GLY A 292 6.06 15.81 -16.61
CA GLY A 292 6.92 15.38 -17.73
C GLY A 292 7.52 13.97 -17.55
N ALA A 293 7.30 13.33 -16.41
CA ALA A 293 7.80 12.00 -16.09
C ALA A 293 6.80 10.93 -16.56
N GLY A 294 7.30 9.72 -16.87
CA GLY A 294 6.42 8.59 -17.17
C GLY A 294 5.55 8.20 -15.95
N VAL A 295 4.44 7.50 -16.20
CA VAL A 295 3.46 7.07 -15.16
C VAL A 295 4.08 6.25 -14.02
N ASP A 296 5.28 5.69 -14.23
CA ASP A 296 5.99 4.84 -13.27
C ASP A 296 7.34 5.44 -12.82
N GLU A 297 7.62 6.71 -13.11
CA GLU A 297 8.84 7.36 -12.64
C GLU A 297 8.69 7.92 -11.22
N VAL A 298 9.68 7.64 -10.38
CA VAL A 298 9.77 8.08 -8.99
C VAL A 298 10.86 9.14 -8.85
N ILE A 299 10.56 10.19 -8.07
CA ILE A 299 11.50 11.24 -7.66
C ILE A 299 11.85 11.05 -6.20
N VAL A 300 13.13 11.16 -5.84
CA VAL A 300 13.57 11.19 -4.44
C VAL A 300 13.65 12.65 -4.00
N ASP A 301 12.71 13.07 -3.15
CA ASP A 301 12.55 14.48 -2.74
C ASP A 301 13.79 15.10 -2.10
N THR A 302 14.57 14.29 -1.39
CA THR A 302 15.81 14.69 -0.72
C THR A 302 17.01 14.72 -1.66
N ALA A 303 16.88 14.19 -2.88
CA ALA A 303 17.94 14.10 -3.89
C ALA A 303 17.69 15.07 -5.05
N ILE A 304 17.50 16.34 -4.71
CA ILE A 304 17.27 17.41 -5.68
C ILE A 304 18.36 18.44 -5.48
N LYS A 305 19.17 18.64 -6.52
CA LYS A 305 20.15 19.73 -6.55
C LYS A 305 19.44 20.99 -7.02
N ASN A 306 19.32 21.96 -6.11
CA ASN A 306 18.87 23.31 -6.42
C ASN A 306 20.08 24.21 -6.70
N GLU A 307 20.04 24.94 -7.81
CA GLU A 307 21.04 25.94 -8.18
C GLU A 307 20.32 27.26 -8.49
N VAL A 308 20.70 28.33 -7.79
CA VAL A 308 20.20 29.68 -8.09
C VAL A 308 21.00 30.25 -9.25
N ILE A 309 20.35 30.41 -10.41
CA ILE A 309 20.95 30.99 -11.61
C ILE A 309 20.99 32.52 -11.49
N GLU A 310 19.89 33.11 -11.00
CA GLU A 310 19.70 34.55 -10.96
C GLU A 310 18.91 34.93 -9.72
N LYS A 311 19.38 35.96 -9.02
CA LYS A 311 18.77 36.51 -7.81
C LYS A 311 18.86 38.03 -7.87
N ILE A 312 17.72 38.69 -8.08
CA ILE A 312 17.65 40.15 -8.24
C ILE A 312 16.60 40.69 -7.28
N TYR A 313 17.00 41.60 -6.39
CA TYR A 313 16.07 42.39 -5.59
C TYR A 313 15.81 43.74 -6.25
N SER A 314 14.61 44.27 -6.06
CA SER A 314 14.23 45.60 -6.55
C SER A 314 14.90 46.74 -5.78
N HIS A 315 15.28 46.51 -4.52
CA HIS A 315 15.85 47.49 -3.59
C HIS A 315 16.84 46.83 -2.63
N ASP A 316 17.87 47.56 -2.23
CA ASP A 316 18.90 47.11 -1.29
C ASP A 316 18.49 47.27 0.18
N VAL A 317 19.16 46.55 1.09
CA VAL A 317 18.92 46.67 2.54
C VAL A 317 19.24 48.10 3.00
N GLY A 318 18.27 48.73 3.69
CA GLY A 318 18.37 50.11 4.17
C GLY A 318 17.90 51.16 3.15
N GLU A 319 17.56 50.76 1.93
CA GLU A 319 16.95 51.66 0.95
C GLU A 319 15.49 51.97 1.32
N GLN A 320 15.06 53.20 1.03
CA GLN A 320 13.69 53.64 1.28
C GLN A 320 12.75 53.08 0.21
N ALA A 321 11.89 52.15 0.61
CA ALA A 321 10.87 51.56 -0.25
C ALA A 321 9.68 51.08 0.59
N GLU A 322 8.47 51.14 0.02
CA GLU A 322 7.28 50.55 0.64
C GLU A 322 7.19 49.05 0.43
N ASN A 323 7.73 48.55 -0.69
CA ASN A 323 7.71 47.14 -1.07
C ASN A 323 9.07 46.71 -1.63
N VAL A 324 9.35 45.42 -1.47
CA VAL A 324 10.54 44.76 -2.01
C VAL A 324 10.08 43.60 -2.85
N THR A 325 10.60 43.56 -4.06
CA THR A 325 10.34 42.50 -5.02
C THR A 325 11.61 41.69 -5.26
N LEU A 326 11.48 40.38 -5.33
CA LEU A 326 12.54 39.44 -5.66
C LEU A 326 12.16 38.72 -6.94
N THR A 327 13.04 38.79 -7.94
CA THR A 327 13.02 37.91 -9.11
C THR A 327 14.07 36.83 -8.89
N LEU A 328 13.64 35.58 -8.91
CA LEU A 328 14.48 34.41 -8.68
C LEU A 328 14.36 33.45 -9.86
N LYS A 329 15.51 33.04 -10.41
CA LYS A 329 15.61 31.96 -11.39
C LYS A 329 16.40 30.81 -10.77
N ILE A 330 15.77 29.65 -10.68
CA ILE A 330 16.39 28.43 -10.16
C ILE A 330 16.44 27.33 -11.21
N LYS A 331 17.43 26.48 -11.09
CA LYS A 331 17.60 25.25 -11.87
C LYS A 331 17.56 24.07 -10.92
N LEU A 332 16.53 23.25 -11.06
CA LEU A 332 16.45 21.98 -10.38
C LEU A 332 17.03 20.89 -11.27
N THR A 333 17.94 20.11 -10.69
CA THR A 333 18.48 18.90 -11.31
C THR A 333 18.21 17.73 -10.39
N THR A 334 17.59 16.68 -10.92
CA THR A 334 17.33 15.43 -10.19
C THR A 334 17.44 14.24 -11.15
N ILE A 335 17.58 13.06 -10.58
CA ILE A 335 17.59 11.80 -11.32
C ILE A 335 16.34 11.03 -10.93
N THR A 336 15.53 10.66 -11.92
CA THR A 336 14.34 9.83 -11.76
C THR A 336 14.63 8.40 -12.15
N TYR A 337 13.98 7.44 -11.51
CA TYR A 337 14.07 6.01 -11.86
C TYR A 337 12.66 5.42 -11.93
N LYS A 338 12.51 4.25 -12.54
CA LYS A 338 11.22 3.57 -12.58
C LYS A 338 10.97 2.75 -11.34
N GLY A 339 9.75 2.85 -10.79
CA GLY A 339 9.31 2.02 -9.67
C GLY A 339 9.40 0.54 -10.00
N SER A 340 9.02 0.15 -11.22
CA SER A 340 9.13 -1.23 -11.72
C SER A 340 10.56 -1.79 -11.63
N ASP A 341 11.56 -0.98 -11.99
CA ASP A 341 12.94 -1.43 -12.10
C ASP A 341 13.55 -1.72 -10.72
N ILE A 342 13.17 -0.92 -9.71
CA ILE A 342 13.54 -1.19 -8.31
C ILE A 342 12.84 -2.43 -7.78
N GLN A 343 11.54 -2.59 -8.06
CA GLN A 343 10.81 -3.78 -7.63
C GLN A 343 11.41 -5.05 -8.22
N GLU A 344 11.80 -5.02 -9.50
CA GLU A 344 12.47 -6.13 -10.16
C GLU A 344 13.87 -6.39 -9.57
N LEU A 345 14.68 -5.34 -9.33
CA LEU A 345 15.98 -5.46 -8.65
C LEU A 345 15.82 -6.13 -7.28
N VAL A 346 14.85 -5.69 -6.49
CA VAL A 346 14.59 -6.23 -5.15
C VAL A 346 14.13 -7.67 -5.23
N ALA A 347 13.18 -7.99 -6.12
CA ALA A 347 12.70 -9.36 -6.30
C ALA A 347 13.84 -10.33 -6.64
N GLN A 348 14.73 -9.93 -7.56
CA GLN A 348 15.89 -10.75 -7.95
C GLN A 348 16.91 -10.87 -6.82
N ALA A 349 17.25 -9.78 -6.14
CA ALA A 349 18.20 -9.79 -5.03
C ALA A 349 17.68 -10.57 -3.81
N MET A 350 16.37 -10.57 -3.57
CA MET A 350 15.76 -11.34 -2.50
C MET A 350 15.66 -12.82 -2.84
N ALA A 351 15.37 -13.19 -4.09
CA ALA A 351 15.30 -14.59 -4.52
C ALA A 351 16.60 -15.36 -4.23
N GLU A 352 17.77 -14.73 -4.33
CA GLU A 352 19.06 -15.34 -3.97
C GLU A 352 19.22 -15.62 -2.46
N LEU A 353 18.45 -14.93 -1.62
CA LEU A 353 18.57 -14.98 -0.16
C LEU A 353 17.50 -15.85 0.50
N VAL A 354 16.46 -16.24 -0.23
CA VAL A 354 15.41 -17.11 0.29
C VAL A 354 15.97 -18.53 0.45
N PRO A 355 15.91 -19.11 1.67
CA PRO A 355 16.31 -20.50 1.88
C PRO A 355 15.43 -21.46 1.05
N PRO A 356 15.95 -22.64 0.66
CA PRO A 356 15.15 -23.65 -0.02
C PRO A 356 13.95 -24.07 0.85
N GLY A 357 12.76 -24.17 0.24
CA GLY A 357 11.50 -24.51 0.92
C GLY A 357 10.66 -23.29 1.36
N PHE A 358 11.02 -22.08 0.92
CA PHE A 358 10.28 -20.85 1.20
C PHE A 358 10.10 -19.99 -0.07
N ILE A 359 9.08 -19.13 -0.08
CA ILE A 359 8.80 -18.17 -1.15
C ILE A 359 8.52 -16.77 -0.60
N LEU A 360 8.83 -15.74 -1.39
CA LEU A 360 8.51 -14.34 -1.06
C LEU A 360 7.01 -14.10 -1.19
N PHE A 361 6.41 -13.50 -0.16
CA PHE A 361 5.02 -13.07 -0.22
C PHE A 361 4.92 -11.73 -0.97
N PRO A 362 4.14 -11.64 -2.06
CA PRO A 362 3.98 -10.42 -2.84
C PRO A 362 3.08 -9.43 -2.07
N GLY A 363 3.58 -8.26 -1.68
CA GLY A 363 2.68 -7.24 -1.13
C GLY A 363 3.26 -5.98 -0.50
N GLU A 364 4.43 -6.02 0.16
CA GLU A 364 4.81 -4.90 1.04
C GLU A 364 6.32 -4.59 1.02
N THR A 365 6.88 -4.38 -0.16
CA THR A 365 8.24 -3.82 -0.24
C THR A 365 8.17 -2.32 0.02
N ILE A 366 8.29 -1.92 1.28
CA ILE A 366 8.56 -0.53 1.63
C ILE A 366 10.00 -0.26 1.18
N ILE A 367 10.20 0.77 0.34
CA ILE A 367 11.51 1.22 -0.13
C ILE A 367 11.71 2.60 0.47
N ASP A 368 12.40 2.64 1.61
CA ASP A 368 12.83 3.90 2.21
C ASP A 368 14.21 4.24 1.65
N PRO A 369 14.37 5.32 0.85
CA PRO A 369 15.68 5.78 0.42
C PRO A 369 16.41 6.43 1.60
N LEU A 370 17.33 5.70 2.19
CA LEU A 370 18.22 6.20 3.24
C LEU A 370 19.43 6.89 2.59
N ASP A 371 19.78 8.06 3.13
CA ASP A 371 20.94 8.89 2.76
C ASP A 371 21.18 9.03 1.25
N PRO A 372 20.19 9.49 0.45
CA PRO A 372 20.36 9.58 -0.98
C PRO A 372 21.43 10.61 -1.35
N GLN A 373 22.44 10.16 -2.10
CA GLN A 373 23.52 10.97 -2.63
C GLN A 373 23.31 11.16 -4.13
N LEU A 374 23.10 12.41 -4.53
CA LEU A 374 23.00 12.78 -5.94
C LEU A 374 24.38 13.23 -6.46
N SER A 375 24.88 12.52 -7.45
CA SER A 375 26.04 12.89 -8.26
C SER A 375 25.59 13.36 -9.65
N GLU A 376 26.51 13.79 -10.52
CA GLU A 376 26.13 14.35 -11.83
C GLU A 376 25.33 13.38 -12.72
N LYS A 377 25.59 12.07 -12.58
CA LYS A 377 25.01 11.01 -13.43
C LYS A 377 24.39 9.85 -12.66
N THR A 378 24.57 9.82 -11.34
CA THR A 378 24.16 8.72 -10.48
C THR A 378 23.46 9.23 -9.24
N LEU A 379 22.45 8.49 -8.80
CA LEU A 379 21.75 8.66 -7.55
C LEU A 379 21.91 7.38 -6.75
N SER A 380 22.65 7.43 -5.64
CA SER A 380 22.87 6.27 -4.77
C SER A 380 22.11 6.43 -3.47
N PHE A 381 21.39 5.41 -3.03
CA PHE A 381 20.68 5.37 -1.76
C PHE A 381 20.66 3.95 -1.21
N GLN A 382 20.44 3.78 0.09
CA GLN A 382 20.16 2.46 0.64
C GLN A 382 18.64 2.25 0.66
N ALA A 383 18.18 1.18 0.02
CA ALA A 383 16.80 0.73 0.10
C ALA A 383 16.68 -0.23 1.28
N LYS A 384 16.00 0.20 2.35
CA LYS A 384 15.62 -0.73 3.42
C LYS A 384 14.39 -1.51 2.98
N ILE A 385 14.57 -2.80 2.72
CA ILE A 385 13.54 -3.69 2.24
C ILE A 385 13.03 -4.54 3.40
N THR A 386 11.72 -4.49 3.60
CA THR A 386 11.01 -5.43 4.47
C THR A 386 10.18 -6.32 3.56
N ALA A 387 10.35 -7.64 3.68
CA ALA A 387 9.50 -8.60 3.00
C ALA A 387 9.07 -9.69 3.95
N GLN A 388 7.96 -10.33 3.63
CA GLN A 388 7.47 -11.49 4.35
C GLN A 388 7.79 -12.75 3.55
N VAL A 389 8.35 -13.74 4.23
CA VAL A 389 8.64 -15.05 3.64
C VAL A 389 7.63 -16.06 4.18
N ILE A 390 7.06 -16.88 3.30
CA ILE A 390 6.15 -17.96 3.67
C ILE A 390 6.72 -19.32 3.23
N PRO A 391 6.37 -20.42 3.91
CA PRO A 391 6.74 -21.77 3.46
C PRO A 391 6.25 -22.04 2.04
N ASP A 392 7.08 -22.72 1.24
CA ASP A 392 6.72 -23.18 -0.10
C ASP A 392 5.78 -24.38 0.01
N LEU A 393 4.48 -24.10 -0.09
CA LEU A 393 3.45 -25.12 -0.08
C LEU A 393 3.22 -25.65 -1.49
N ASP A 394 3.40 -26.96 -1.68
CA ASP A 394 3.00 -27.65 -2.90
C ASP A 394 1.46 -27.67 -3.00
N GLN A 395 0.93 -26.64 -3.65
CA GLN A 395 -0.50 -26.49 -3.87
C GLN A 395 -1.09 -27.64 -4.68
N GLU A 396 -0.31 -28.28 -5.57
CA GLU A 396 -0.79 -29.41 -6.34
C GLU A 396 -0.94 -30.65 -5.47
N ALA A 397 0.04 -30.93 -4.59
CA ALA A 397 -0.06 -32.00 -3.60
C ALA A 397 -1.26 -31.79 -2.67
N ILE A 398 -1.46 -30.57 -2.16
CA ILE A 398 -2.61 -30.23 -1.32
C ILE A 398 -3.93 -30.43 -2.07
N ARG A 399 -4.03 -30.02 -3.34
CA ARG A 399 -5.24 -30.27 -4.17
C ARG A 399 -5.48 -31.75 -4.39
N ASN A 400 -4.42 -32.54 -4.62
CA ASN A 400 -4.52 -33.97 -4.81
C ASN A 400 -5.08 -34.65 -3.56
N ASP A 401 -4.51 -34.32 -2.40
CA ASP A 401 -4.92 -34.92 -1.14
C ASP A 401 -6.32 -34.48 -0.73
N LEU A 402 -6.72 -33.23 -0.97
CA LEU A 402 -8.06 -32.75 -0.64
C LEU A 402 -9.16 -33.29 -1.57
N SER A 403 -8.81 -33.68 -2.80
CA SER A 403 -9.79 -34.08 -3.81
C SER A 403 -10.68 -35.24 -3.35
N GLY A 404 -12.01 -35.06 -3.43
CA GLY A 404 -12.99 -36.08 -3.08
C GLY A 404 -13.13 -36.42 -1.58
N ARG A 405 -12.38 -35.75 -0.68
CA ARG A 405 -12.54 -35.93 0.78
C ARG A 405 -13.88 -35.40 1.28
N ASN A 406 -14.40 -36.01 2.34
CA ASN A 406 -15.49 -35.43 3.11
C ASN A 406 -14.99 -34.25 3.96
N LEU A 407 -15.90 -33.43 4.48
CA LEU A 407 -15.55 -32.23 5.25
C LEU A 407 -14.61 -32.56 6.43
N GLU A 408 -14.96 -33.54 7.26
CA GLU A 408 -14.17 -33.93 8.43
C GLU A 408 -12.75 -34.41 8.09
N SER A 409 -12.59 -35.24 7.05
CA SER A 409 -11.25 -35.71 6.64
C SER A 409 -10.44 -34.61 5.97
N ALA A 410 -11.09 -33.67 5.27
CA ALA A 410 -10.42 -32.51 4.70
C ALA A 410 -9.91 -31.58 5.82
N GLU A 411 -10.72 -31.31 6.83
CA GLU A 411 -10.34 -30.51 8.00
C GLU A 411 -9.20 -31.17 8.81
N GLN A 412 -9.26 -32.49 9.03
CA GLN A 412 -8.18 -33.23 9.69
C GLN A 412 -6.86 -33.17 8.91
N TYR A 413 -6.91 -33.26 7.59
CA TYR A 413 -5.73 -33.11 6.74
C TYR A 413 -5.16 -31.70 6.83
N LEU A 414 -6.01 -30.67 6.70
CA LEU A 414 -5.58 -29.27 6.81
C LEU A 414 -4.99 -28.95 8.19
N ALA A 415 -5.54 -29.53 9.25
CA ALA A 415 -5.01 -29.41 10.61
C ALA A 415 -3.70 -30.17 10.85
N SER A 416 -3.36 -31.15 10.00
CA SER A 416 -2.11 -31.92 10.11
C SER A 416 -0.91 -31.22 9.48
N LEU A 417 -1.15 -30.17 8.70
CA LEU A 417 -0.09 -29.38 8.06
C LEU A 417 0.56 -28.48 9.13
N SER A 418 1.83 -28.74 9.45
CA SER A 418 2.60 -28.01 10.47
C SER A 418 2.86 -26.54 10.11
N ASP A 419 2.77 -26.22 8.83
CA ASP A 419 3.24 -24.95 8.26
C ASP A 419 2.13 -23.89 8.21
N ILE A 420 0.92 -24.23 8.67
CA ILE A 420 -0.29 -23.40 8.59
C ILE A 420 -0.82 -23.07 10.00
N THR A 421 -1.15 -21.80 10.22
CA THR A 421 -1.61 -21.27 11.51
C THR A 421 -3.13 -21.37 11.64
N ALA A 422 -3.87 -21.16 10.55
CA ALA A 422 -5.32 -21.35 10.49
C ALA A 422 -5.75 -21.76 9.07
N TYR A 423 -6.92 -22.38 8.96
CA TYR A 423 -7.50 -22.72 7.66
C TYR A 423 -9.00 -22.42 7.65
N LYS A 424 -9.51 -22.07 6.47
CA LYS A 424 -10.93 -21.90 6.20
C LYS A 424 -11.30 -22.68 4.94
N LEU A 425 -12.24 -23.61 5.08
CA LEU A 425 -12.73 -24.42 3.97
C LEU A 425 -14.17 -24.04 3.64
N GLU A 426 -14.39 -23.47 2.47
CA GLU A 426 -15.71 -23.11 1.96
C GLU A 426 -16.08 -24.01 0.78
N ILE A 427 -17.16 -24.79 0.91
CA ILE A 427 -17.64 -25.70 -0.13
C ILE A 427 -18.99 -25.18 -0.64
N TRP A 428 -19.10 -24.98 -1.95
CA TRP A 428 -20.33 -24.59 -2.63
C TRP A 428 -20.77 -25.69 -3.60
N PRO A 429 -22.04 -26.12 -3.64
CA PRO A 429 -23.17 -25.65 -2.83
C PRO A 429 -23.14 -26.19 -1.38
N ASN A 430 -23.76 -25.45 -0.46
CA ASN A 430 -23.86 -25.83 0.96
C ASN A 430 -24.89 -26.95 1.19
N LEU A 431 -24.48 -28.19 0.88
CA LEU A 431 -25.29 -29.40 1.06
C LEU A 431 -25.37 -29.82 2.53
N PRO A 432 -26.25 -30.76 2.94
CA PRO A 432 -26.21 -31.34 4.28
C PRO A 432 -24.88 -32.09 4.53
N GLU A 433 -24.38 -32.07 5.77
CA GLU A 433 -23.10 -32.69 6.20
C GLU A 433 -22.73 -34.03 5.53
N PRO A 434 -23.59 -35.06 5.46
CA PRO A 434 -23.21 -36.34 4.85
C PRO A 434 -22.96 -36.29 3.34
N LEU A 435 -23.41 -35.23 2.67
CA LEU A 435 -23.26 -34.99 1.23
C LEU A 435 -22.23 -33.88 0.91
N ARG A 436 -21.70 -33.18 1.93
CA ARG A 436 -20.63 -32.19 1.74
C ARG A 436 -19.31 -32.89 1.45
N ARG A 437 -18.80 -32.70 0.25
CA ARG A 437 -17.53 -33.25 -0.21
C ARG A 437 -16.76 -32.21 -0.99
N VAL A 438 -15.44 -32.26 -0.84
CA VAL A 438 -14.54 -31.49 -1.69
C VAL A 438 -14.69 -31.99 -3.13
N PRO A 439 -14.69 -31.10 -4.14
CA PRO A 439 -14.79 -31.49 -5.55
C PRO A 439 -13.74 -32.55 -5.90
N ALA A 440 -14.15 -33.58 -6.66
CA ALA A 440 -13.21 -34.56 -7.19
C ALA A 440 -12.33 -33.97 -8.31
N ASN A 441 -12.82 -32.92 -8.98
CA ASN A 441 -12.05 -32.20 -9.98
C ASN A 441 -11.14 -31.14 -9.31
N LYS A 442 -9.83 -31.28 -9.52
CA LYS A 442 -8.77 -30.43 -8.95
C LYS A 442 -8.89 -28.96 -9.37
N ASP A 443 -9.37 -28.71 -10.59
CA ASP A 443 -9.53 -27.35 -11.13
C ASP A 443 -10.62 -26.54 -10.41
N ARG A 444 -11.46 -27.23 -9.61
CA ARG A 444 -12.53 -26.63 -8.81
C ARG A 444 -12.14 -26.46 -7.34
N ILE A 445 -10.88 -26.71 -6.99
CA ILE A 445 -10.29 -26.45 -5.68
C ILE A 445 -9.39 -25.22 -5.82
N LYS A 446 -9.86 -24.08 -5.32
CA LYS A 446 -9.09 -22.84 -5.27
C LYS A 446 -8.39 -22.73 -3.93
N ILE A 447 -7.06 -22.69 -3.94
CA ILE A 447 -6.25 -22.42 -2.74
C ILE A 447 -5.90 -20.94 -2.73
N ILE A 448 -6.16 -20.27 -1.61
CA ILE A 448 -5.82 -18.88 -1.35
C ILE A 448 -4.88 -18.88 -0.16
N LEU A 449 -3.73 -18.23 -0.30
CA LEU A 449 -2.78 -18.04 0.80
C LEU A 449 -3.01 -16.65 1.38
N GLU A 450 -3.22 -16.58 2.69
CA GLU A 450 -3.34 -15.33 3.44
C GLU A 450 -2.28 -15.30 4.52
N THR A 451 -1.72 -14.13 4.80
CA THR A 451 -0.88 -13.90 5.96
C THR A 451 -1.72 -13.29 7.06
N LYS A 452 -1.43 -13.65 8.31
CA LYS A 452 -2.03 -12.97 9.45
C LYS A 452 -1.18 -11.74 9.75
N GLU A 453 -1.70 -10.55 9.50
CA GLU A 453 -1.17 -9.31 10.10
C GLU A 453 -1.48 -9.34 11.60
N ASP A 454 -0.44 -9.21 12.42
CA ASP A 454 -0.58 -8.98 13.86
C ASP A 454 -0.77 -7.50 14.19
#